data_AF-A0A117L120-F1
#
_entry.id   AF-A0A117L120-F1
#
_cell.length_a   1.000
_cell.length_b   1.000
_cell.length_c   1.000
_cell.angle_alpha   90.00
_cell.angle_beta   90.00
_cell.angle_gamma   90.00
#
_symmetry.space_group_name_H-M   'P 1'
#
loop_
_entity.id
_entity.type
_entity.pdbx_description
1 polymer ?
#
loop_
_entity_poly.entity_id
_entity_poly.type
_entity_poly.pdbx_seq_one_letter_code
_entity_poly.pdbx_strand_id
1 'polypeptide(L)'
;MQWKKLSVLLIGLLVLSSFGSAAVSGNKIPLPLAEKAARSYVNWIAANIPDFKEWENATLGEPVVYYFPNGEKSVYEFAVFKNGKNVGFILVSARKDMPPVLEFSKAEPPSWNLEKAKELAEKKGYKAGKLLYYGALTYGINIGILSG
;
A
#
# COMPACT_ATOMS: atom_id res chain seq x y z
N MET A 1 6.40 32.52 49.23
CA MET A 1 6.23 31.36 48.34
C MET A 1 7.02 31.64 47.06
N GLN A 2 8.11 30.91 46.84
CA GLN A 2 9.18 31.29 45.90
C GLN A 2 8.87 30.86 44.46
N TRP A 3 8.78 31.81 43.54
CA TRP A 3 8.49 31.61 42.11
C TRP A 3 9.75 31.51 41.24
N LYS A 4 10.88 31.07 41.80
CA LYS A 4 12.10 30.85 41.03
C LYS A 4 12.37 29.35 40.93
N LYS A 5 12.46 28.87 39.68
CA LYS A 5 12.88 27.53 39.21
C LYS A 5 11.75 26.69 38.59
N LEU A 6 11.33 27.06 37.39
CA LEU A 6 10.89 26.11 36.36
C LEU A 6 11.21 26.70 34.98
N SER A 7 12.51 26.89 34.76
CA SER A 7 13.08 27.25 33.46
C SER A 7 14.17 26.25 33.13
N VAL A 8 13.81 24.97 32.99
CA VAL A 8 14.67 23.97 32.34
C VAL A 8 13.75 22.91 31.72
N LEU A 9 14.07 22.54 30.48
CA LEU A 9 13.54 21.42 29.69
C LEU A 9 12.30 21.68 28.80
N LEU A 10 12.44 22.60 27.83
CA LEU A 10 11.65 22.57 26.59
C LEU A 10 12.54 22.76 25.35
N ILE A 11 13.66 22.03 25.28
CA ILE A 11 14.50 21.96 24.08
C ILE A 11 15.02 20.52 24.00
N GLY A 12 14.34 19.68 23.22
CA GLY A 12 14.80 18.30 23.04
C GLY A 12 13.74 17.31 22.58
N LEU A 13 12.84 17.70 21.67
CA LEU A 13 12.03 16.72 20.94
C LEU A 13 11.82 17.15 19.48
N LEU A 14 12.87 17.66 18.84
CA LEU A 14 13.02 17.58 17.39
C LEU A 14 13.81 16.31 17.09
N VAL A 15 13.17 15.16 17.31
CA VAL A 15 13.58 13.96 16.58
C VAL A 15 13.12 14.19 15.14
N LEU A 16 13.93 14.93 14.39
CA LEU A 16 13.98 14.78 12.94
C LEU A 16 14.37 13.33 12.70
N SER A 17 13.37 12.44 12.66
CA SER A 17 13.53 11.14 12.05
C SER A 17 13.71 11.41 10.57
N SER A 18 14.94 11.75 10.19
CA SER A 18 15.43 11.60 8.84
C SER A 18 15.33 10.11 8.53
N PHE A 19 14.15 9.70 8.05
CA PHE A 19 13.98 8.50 7.24
C PHE A 19 14.70 8.74 5.90
N GLY A 20 16.02 8.90 5.98
CA GLY A 20 16.91 8.71 4.85
C GLY A 20 16.91 7.22 4.56
N SER A 21 15.89 6.78 3.85
CA SER A 21 15.85 5.42 3.32
C SER A 21 16.95 5.35 2.26
N ALA A 22 18.12 4.82 2.64
CA ALA A 22 19.13 4.45 1.67
C ALA A 22 18.47 3.47 0.69
N ALA A 23 18.31 3.89 -0.57
CA ALA A 23 17.72 3.07 -1.60
C ALA A 23 18.62 1.85 -1.84
N VAL A 24 18.32 0.73 -1.17
CA VAL A 24 18.97 -0.56 -1.42
C VAL A 24 18.48 -1.05 -2.77
N SER A 25 19.24 -0.74 -3.82
CA SER A 25 18.87 -0.96 -5.22
C SER A 25 18.65 -2.44 -5.60
N GLY A 26 18.98 -3.40 -4.71
CA GLY A 26 18.83 -4.84 -4.91
C GLY A 26 17.52 -5.48 -4.41
N ASN A 27 16.67 -4.75 -3.71
CA ASN A 27 15.52 -5.31 -3.00
C ASN A 27 14.23 -5.35 -3.82
N LYS A 28 14.23 -5.08 -5.14
CA LYS A 28 12.99 -5.02 -5.94
C LYS A 28 12.52 -6.40 -6.42
N ILE A 29 11.21 -6.61 -6.41
CA ILE A 29 10.53 -7.77 -7.02
C ILE A 29 9.90 -7.32 -8.34
N PRO A 30 10.16 -8.00 -9.47
CA PRO A 30 9.51 -7.69 -10.74
C PRO A 30 8.05 -8.19 -10.76
N LEU A 31 7.20 -7.50 -11.52
CA LEU A 31 5.76 -7.80 -11.59
C LEU A 31 5.44 -9.27 -11.94
N PRO A 32 6.08 -9.93 -12.95
CA PRO A 32 5.79 -11.33 -13.25
C PRO A 32 6.04 -12.28 -12.06
N LEU A 33 7.03 -11.97 -11.22
CA LEU A 33 7.30 -12.76 -10.02
C LEU A 33 6.26 -12.50 -8.92
N ALA A 34 5.84 -11.24 -8.75
CA ALA A 34 4.77 -10.87 -7.85
C ALA A 34 3.43 -11.51 -8.25
N GLU A 35 3.10 -11.53 -9.54
CA GLU A 35 1.90 -12.15 -10.08
C GLU A 35 1.91 -13.67 -9.86
N LYS A 36 3.06 -14.33 -10.11
CA LYS A 36 3.22 -15.75 -9.79
C LYS A 36 2.96 -16.02 -8.30
N ALA A 37 3.53 -15.19 -7.42
CA ALA A 37 3.29 -15.29 -5.98
C ALA A 37 1.81 -15.08 -5.64
N ALA A 38 1.16 -14.05 -6.20
CA ALA A 38 -0.27 -13.79 -5.99
C ALA A 38 -1.12 -15.01 -6.36
N ARG A 39 -0.90 -15.63 -7.52
CA ARG A 39 -1.63 -16.83 -7.96
C ARG A 39 -1.42 -18.00 -7.01
N SER A 40 -0.18 -18.25 -6.59
CA SER A 40 0.14 -19.31 -5.63
C SER A 40 -0.55 -19.09 -4.28
N TYR A 41 -0.55 -17.86 -3.76
CA TYR A 41 -1.18 -17.55 -2.48
C TYR A 41 -2.70 -17.52 -2.56
N VAL A 42 -3.32 -17.07 -3.65
CA VAL A 42 -4.78 -17.18 -3.83
C VAL A 42 -5.22 -18.64 -3.77
N ASN A 43 -4.52 -19.55 -4.47
CA ASN A 43 -4.81 -20.98 -4.40
C ASN A 43 -4.59 -21.55 -3.00
N TRP A 44 -3.49 -21.17 -2.33
CA TRP A 44 -3.21 -21.61 -0.97
C TRP A 44 -4.25 -21.11 0.03
N ILE A 45 -4.64 -19.84 -0.04
CA ILE A 45 -5.67 -19.22 0.81
C ILE A 45 -7.00 -19.94 0.62
N ALA A 46 -7.43 -20.18 -0.63
CA ALA A 46 -8.67 -20.88 -0.93
C ALA A 46 -8.70 -22.32 -0.36
N ALA A 47 -7.56 -23.01 -0.40
CA ALA A 47 -7.45 -24.39 0.07
C ALA A 47 -7.32 -24.51 1.60
N ASN A 48 -6.77 -23.51 2.28
CA ASN A 48 -6.38 -23.61 3.69
C ASN A 48 -7.18 -22.72 4.64
N ILE A 49 -7.90 -21.72 4.13
CA ILE A 49 -8.69 -20.78 4.94
C ILE A 49 -10.18 -20.94 4.56
N PRO A 50 -11.01 -21.61 5.38
CA PRO A 50 -12.41 -21.91 5.05
C PRO A 50 -13.22 -20.70 4.59
N ASP A 51 -13.02 -19.54 5.22
CA ASP A 51 -13.71 -18.29 4.91
C ASP A 51 -13.42 -17.72 3.51
N PHE A 52 -12.41 -18.26 2.83
CA PHE A 52 -11.96 -17.87 1.50
C PHE A 52 -12.13 -18.98 0.46
N LYS A 53 -12.91 -20.03 0.75
CA LYS A 53 -13.15 -21.13 -0.21
C LYS A 53 -13.65 -20.65 -1.58
N GLU A 54 -14.38 -19.53 -1.63
CA GLU A 54 -14.86 -18.93 -2.87
C GLU A 54 -13.75 -18.47 -3.83
N TRP A 55 -12.51 -18.31 -3.34
CA TRP A 55 -11.33 -17.98 -4.13
C TRP A 55 -10.80 -19.17 -4.95
N GLU A 56 -11.34 -20.38 -4.76
CA GLU A 56 -10.96 -21.54 -5.55
C GLU A 56 -11.19 -21.28 -7.05
N ASN A 57 -10.18 -21.49 -7.88
CA ASN A 57 -10.23 -21.17 -9.32
C ASN A 57 -10.58 -19.70 -9.61
N ALA A 58 -10.31 -18.78 -8.69
CA ALA A 58 -10.41 -17.35 -8.95
C ALA A 58 -9.28 -16.87 -9.87
N THR A 59 -9.53 -15.76 -10.57
CA THR A 59 -8.57 -15.10 -11.44
C THR A 59 -8.09 -13.79 -10.81
N LEU A 60 -6.89 -13.37 -11.16
CA LEU A 60 -6.38 -12.05 -10.80
C LEU A 60 -6.81 -11.02 -11.83
N GLY A 61 -7.13 -9.81 -11.38
CA GLY A 61 -7.25 -8.63 -12.23
C GLY A 61 -5.89 -8.01 -12.58
N GLU A 62 -5.94 -6.92 -13.33
CA GLU A 62 -4.76 -6.11 -13.62
C GLU A 62 -4.14 -5.55 -12.33
N PRO A 63 -2.79 -5.52 -12.23
CA PRO A 63 -2.11 -5.08 -11.03
C PRO A 63 -2.18 -3.56 -10.85
N VAL A 64 -2.48 -3.12 -9.63
CA VAL A 64 -2.31 -1.72 -9.21
C VAL A 64 -1.03 -1.59 -8.40
N VAL A 65 -0.21 -0.58 -8.72
CA VAL A 65 1.11 -0.38 -8.08
C VAL A 65 1.07 0.74 -7.05
N TYR A 66 1.48 0.40 -5.83
CA TYR A 66 1.70 1.35 -4.74
C TYR A 66 3.18 1.68 -4.59
N TYR A 67 3.44 2.84 -4.00
CA TYR A 67 4.78 3.36 -3.80
C TYR A 67 5.02 3.78 -2.35
N PHE A 68 6.28 3.77 -1.95
CA PHE A 68 6.73 4.53 -0.80
C PHE A 68 6.86 6.02 -1.17
N PRO A 69 6.88 6.94 -0.17
CA PRO A 69 7.07 8.36 -0.42
C PRO A 69 8.34 8.71 -1.21
N ASN A 70 9.40 7.90 -1.09
CA ASN A 70 10.64 8.05 -1.85
C ASN A 70 10.52 7.65 -3.33
N GLY A 71 9.34 7.21 -3.79
CA GLY A 71 9.04 6.86 -5.17
C GLY A 71 9.38 5.43 -5.57
N GLU A 72 9.93 4.61 -4.66
CA GLU A 72 10.13 3.17 -4.89
C GLU A 72 8.80 2.41 -4.83
N LYS A 73 8.67 1.35 -5.62
CA LYS A 73 7.49 0.46 -5.56
C LYS A 73 7.45 -0.22 -4.19
N SER A 74 6.31 -0.17 -3.54
CA SER A 74 6.08 -0.83 -2.25
C SER A 74 5.31 -2.14 -2.42
N VAL A 75 4.20 -2.10 -3.16
CA VAL A 75 3.23 -3.21 -3.23
C VAL A 75 2.60 -3.30 -4.61
N TYR A 76 2.30 -4.53 -5.02
CA TYR A 76 1.40 -4.88 -6.11
C TYR A 76 0.07 -5.35 -5.53
N GLU A 77 -1.01 -4.63 -5.81
CA GLU A 77 -2.36 -5.05 -5.48
C GLU A 77 -2.98 -5.79 -6.66
N PHE A 78 -3.55 -6.96 -6.37
CA PHE A 78 -4.34 -7.72 -7.33
C PHE A 78 -5.74 -7.89 -6.79
N ALA A 79 -6.73 -7.40 -7.55
CA ALA A 79 -8.13 -7.77 -7.33
C ALA A 79 -8.32 -9.26 -7.65
N VAL A 80 -9.14 -9.94 -6.85
CA VAL A 80 -9.45 -11.37 -7.03
C VAL A 80 -10.88 -11.50 -7.52
N PHE A 81 -11.07 -12.24 -8.62
CA PHE A 81 -12.35 -12.40 -9.29
C PHE A 81 -12.79 -13.85 -9.37
N LYS A 82 -14.06 -14.11 -9.06
CA LYS A 82 -14.71 -15.39 -9.29
C LYS A 82 -15.93 -15.17 -10.19
N ASN A 83 -15.98 -15.86 -11.33
CA ASN A 83 -17.08 -15.76 -12.30
C ASN A 83 -17.40 -14.30 -12.68
N GLY A 84 -16.37 -13.47 -12.84
CA GLY A 84 -16.49 -12.05 -13.19
C GLY A 84 -16.87 -11.11 -12.02
N LYS A 85 -17.10 -11.62 -10.81
CA LYS A 85 -17.39 -10.81 -9.62
C LYS A 85 -16.15 -10.69 -8.73
N ASN A 86 -15.90 -9.50 -8.19
CA ASN A 86 -14.84 -9.32 -7.20
C ASN A 86 -15.21 -10.09 -5.92
N VAL A 87 -14.25 -10.85 -5.41
CA VAL A 87 -14.35 -11.61 -4.16
C VAL A 87 -13.27 -11.20 -3.16
N GLY A 88 -12.57 -10.10 -3.43
CA GLY A 88 -11.50 -9.60 -2.58
C GLY A 88 -10.29 -9.04 -3.31
N PHE A 89 -9.19 -8.91 -2.57
CA PHE A 89 -7.88 -8.51 -3.09
C PHE A 89 -6.73 -9.19 -2.31
N ILE A 90 -5.55 -9.20 -2.92
CA ILE A 90 -4.29 -9.58 -2.30
C ILE A 90 -3.21 -8.53 -2.58
N LEU A 91 -2.48 -8.14 -1.54
CA LEU A 91 -1.31 -7.26 -1.61
C LEU A 91 -0.03 -8.08 -1.57
N VAL A 92 0.72 -8.04 -2.65
CA VAL A 92 2.02 -8.72 -2.79
C VAL A 92 3.15 -7.70 -2.73
N SER A 93 4.16 -7.98 -1.90
CA SER A 93 5.29 -7.07 -1.74
C SER A 93 6.05 -6.87 -3.06
N ALA A 94 6.36 -5.61 -3.37
CA ALA A 94 7.29 -5.27 -4.44
C ALA A 94 8.77 -5.33 -3.98
N ARG A 95 9.02 -5.82 -2.76
CA ARG A 95 10.35 -5.91 -2.16
C ARG A 95 10.70 -7.28 -1.57
N LYS A 96 11.98 -7.65 -1.65
CA LYS A 96 12.57 -8.89 -1.12
C LYS A 96 12.74 -8.90 0.40
N ASP A 97 12.82 -7.72 1.02
CA ASP A 97 13.04 -7.53 2.46
C ASP A 97 11.73 -7.48 3.27
N MET A 98 10.61 -7.80 2.63
CA MET A 98 9.26 -7.81 3.20
C MET A 98 8.61 -9.18 2.94
N PRO A 99 7.63 -9.60 3.76
CA PRO A 99 6.84 -10.80 3.49
C PRO A 99 6.22 -10.77 2.08
N PRO A 100 6.13 -11.92 1.39
CA PRO A 100 5.64 -11.96 0.01
C PRO A 100 4.18 -11.48 -0.10
N VAL A 101 3.32 -11.85 0.85
CA VAL A 101 1.96 -11.33 0.97
C VAL A 101 1.90 -10.45 2.21
N LEU A 102 1.41 -9.23 2.05
CA LEU A 102 1.29 -8.24 3.11
C LEU A 102 -0.12 -8.19 3.69
N GLU A 103 -1.12 -8.40 2.83
CA GLU A 103 -2.52 -8.30 3.19
C GLU A 103 -3.38 -9.07 2.18
N PHE A 104 -4.51 -9.57 2.63
CA PHE A 104 -5.58 -10.04 1.77
C PHE A 104 -6.91 -9.89 2.51
N SER A 105 -8.00 -9.68 1.77
CA SER A 105 -9.32 -9.49 2.35
C SER A 105 -10.41 -9.76 1.31
N LYS A 106 -11.63 -10.03 1.77
CA LYS A 106 -12.84 -10.13 0.94
C LYS A 106 -13.45 -8.77 0.59
N ALA A 107 -12.94 -7.68 1.17
CA ALA A 107 -13.38 -6.33 0.83
C ALA A 107 -12.96 -5.94 -0.59
N GLU A 108 -13.54 -4.86 -1.11
CA GLU A 108 -13.09 -4.27 -2.36
C GLU A 108 -11.61 -3.84 -2.27
N PRO A 109 -10.84 -3.92 -3.38
CA PRO A 109 -9.48 -3.42 -3.43
C PRO A 109 -9.37 -1.96 -2.94
N PRO A 110 -8.41 -1.65 -2.04
CA PRO A 110 -8.22 -0.29 -1.54
C PRO A 110 -8.09 0.76 -2.65
N SER A 111 -7.49 0.39 -3.79
CA SER A 111 -7.31 1.29 -4.94
C SER A 111 -8.61 1.84 -5.50
N TRP A 112 -9.71 1.08 -5.46
CA TRP A 112 -11.02 1.51 -5.98
C TRP A 112 -11.60 2.69 -5.19
N ASN A 113 -11.31 2.76 -3.89
CA ASN A 113 -11.69 3.92 -3.08
C ASN A 113 -10.74 5.10 -3.28
N LEU A 114 -9.46 4.84 -3.56
CA LEU A 114 -8.48 5.90 -3.83
C LEU A 114 -8.72 6.59 -5.17
N GLU A 115 -9.32 5.92 -6.17
CA GLU A 115 -9.75 6.57 -7.41
C GLU A 115 -10.72 7.72 -7.15
N LYS A 116 -11.71 7.52 -6.29
CA LYS A 116 -12.63 8.59 -5.86
C LYS A 116 -11.89 9.75 -5.19
N ALA A 117 -10.86 9.45 -4.39
CA ALA A 117 -10.03 10.47 -3.77
C ALA A 117 -9.20 11.26 -4.79
N LYS A 118 -8.70 10.61 -5.85
CA LYS A 118 -8.00 11.28 -6.96
C LYS A 118 -8.92 12.26 -7.67
N GLU A 119 -10.12 11.82 -8.05
CA GLU A 119 -11.11 12.68 -8.72
C GLU A 119 -11.45 13.91 -7.87
N LEU A 120 -11.59 13.74 -6.55
CA LEU A 120 -11.85 14.85 -5.64
C LEU A 120 -10.67 15.82 -5.55
N ALA A 121 -9.43 15.31 -5.52
CA ALA A 121 -8.23 16.14 -5.50
C ALA A 121 -8.12 16.97 -6.79
N GLU A 122 -8.36 16.36 -7.94
CA GLU A 122 -8.34 17.01 -9.24
C GLU A 122 -9.42 18.09 -9.37
N LYS A 123 -10.65 17.82 -8.89
CA LYS A 123 -11.72 18.82 -8.80
C LYS A 123 -11.36 20.04 -7.94
N LYS A 124 -10.43 19.87 -7.00
CA LYS A 124 -9.93 20.95 -6.12
C LYS A 124 -8.68 21.65 -6.68
N GLY A 125 -8.25 21.33 -7.91
CA GLY A 125 -7.07 21.92 -8.55
C GLY A 125 -5.74 21.31 -8.12
N TYR A 126 -5.76 20.16 -7.44
CA TYR A 126 -4.54 19.40 -7.14
C TYR A 126 -4.24 18.40 -8.26
N LYS A 127 -2.96 18.18 -8.54
CA LYS A 127 -2.52 17.06 -9.38
C LYS A 127 -2.44 15.81 -8.52
N ALA A 128 -3.31 14.84 -8.79
CA ALA A 128 -3.22 13.51 -8.19
C ALA A 128 -2.04 12.72 -8.78
N GLY A 129 -1.30 12.05 -7.91
CA GLY A 129 -0.09 11.32 -8.23
C GLY A 129 -0.19 9.82 -7.93
N LYS A 130 0.96 9.26 -7.55
CA LYS A 130 1.10 7.84 -7.22
C LYS A 130 0.25 7.44 -6.01
N LEU A 131 -0.25 6.20 -6.02
CA LEU A 131 -0.82 5.58 -4.83
C LEU A 131 0.28 5.24 -3.83
N LEU A 132 0.02 5.44 -2.54
CA LEU A 132 0.97 5.25 -1.46
C LEU A 132 0.48 4.15 -0.52
N TYR A 133 1.41 3.29 -0.10
CA TYR A 133 1.15 2.28 0.94
C TYR A 133 2.15 2.48 2.07
N TYR A 134 1.64 2.78 3.26
CA TYR A 134 2.44 3.07 4.45
C TYR A 134 2.56 1.88 5.41
N GLY A 135 1.95 0.73 5.07
CA GLY A 135 1.79 -0.40 6.00
C GLY A 135 0.54 -0.28 6.86
N ALA A 136 0.22 -1.35 7.60
CA ALA A 136 -0.87 -1.38 8.57
C ALA A 136 -2.20 -0.83 8.05
N LEU A 137 -2.64 -1.29 6.87
CA LEU A 137 -3.89 -0.88 6.21
C LEU A 137 -3.96 0.63 5.88
N THR A 138 -2.82 1.33 5.85
CA THR A 138 -2.77 2.77 5.61
C THR A 138 -2.38 3.06 4.16
N TYR A 139 -3.34 3.62 3.42
CA TYR A 139 -3.23 3.94 2.01
C TYR A 139 -3.39 5.45 1.77
N GLY A 140 -2.82 5.94 0.68
CA GLY A 140 -2.97 7.34 0.31
C GLY A 140 -2.73 7.62 -1.16
N ILE A 141 -2.90 8.89 -1.52
CA ILE A 141 -2.55 9.44 -2.83
C ILE A 141 -1.55 10.56 -2.62
N ASN A 142 -0.48 10.57 -3.42
CA ASN A 142 0.38 11.75 -3.48
C ASN A 142 -0.38 12.88 -4.21
N ILE A 143 -0.38 14.10 -3.68
CA ILE A 143 -1.02 15.26 -4.32
C ILE A 143 -0.01 16.41 -4.41
N GLY A 144 -0.03 17.11 -5.56
CA GLY A 144 0.78 18.31 -5.80
C GLY A 144 -0.08 19.50 -6.21
N ILE A 145 0.44 20.72 -6.06
CA ILE A 145 -0.20 21.94 -6.57
C ILE A 145 0.17 22.11 -8.05
N LEU A 146 -0.79 22.45 -8.90
CA LEU A 146 -0.51 23.01 -10.22
C LEU A 146 0.12 24.40 -9.99
N SER A 147 1.44 24.51 -10.07
CA SER A 147 2.07 25.81 -10.27
C SER A 147 1.61 26.31 -11.64
N GLY A 148 0.63 27.22 -11.62
CA GLY A 148 0.17 27.97 -12.79
C GLY A 148 1.19 28.97 -13.30
#